data_AF-A0A9X1VVJ6-F1
#
_entry.id   AF-A0A9X1VVJ6-F1
#
_cell.length_a   1.000
_cell.length_b   1.000
_cell.length_c   1.000
_cell.angle_alpha   90.00
_cell.angle_beta   90.00
_cell.angle_gamma   90.00
#
_symmetry.space_group_name_H-M   'P 1'
#
loop_
_entity.id
_entity.type
_entity.pdbx_description
1 polymer ?
#
loop_
_entity_poly.entity_id
_entity_poly.type
_entity_poly.pdbx_seq_one_letter_code
_entity_poly.pdbx_strand_id
1 'polypeptide(L)'
;MKYKKYAEKSCQKLNEFQNDFRKKYDTDNYENWFYNQSSETLRLYSENKEIYFKYIPVGTFSQKKNTWMWSWANENSVEPRKFQTLKVKEFGEKKNYENLTNEHFGGDNFTGWELTSIAFEIIGAIGTYRVISDDLEKYFLLTEEITKEEVEKIESELIECGVHGKLRKAFICQHLNSKQKTGFEEAFETYRGMELDEEDDFQAWCSECEKERIKTNGWNDESMEFAKISLVCEKCYFEIKETNE
;
A
#
# COMPACT_ATOMS: atom_id res chain seq x y z
N MET A 1 7.52 14.15 24.83
CA MET A 1 8.87 13.54 24.70
C MET A 1 9.57 14.24 23.54
N LYS A 2 10.89 14.42 23.54
CA LYS A 2 11.60 14.97 22.37
C LYS A 2 11.74 13.88 21.29
N TYR A 3 11.74 14.27 20.01
CA TYR A 3 11.85 13.35 18.87
C TYR A 3 12.96 12.32 19.04
N LYS A 4 14.21 12.77 19.26
CA LYS A 4 15.37 11.88 19.39
C LYS A 4 15.19 10.78 20.44
N LYS A 5 14.64 11.12 21.61
CA LYS A 5 14.37 10.14 22.68
C LYS A 5 13.24 9.16 22.30
N TYR A 6 12.27 9.62 21.52
CA TYR A 6 11.20 8.76 20.99
C TYR A 6 11.78 7.77 19.99
N ALA A 7 12.50 8.28 18.99
CA ALA A 7 13.19 7.50 17.97
C ALA A 7 14.12 6.43 18.57
N GLU A 8 15.00 6.81 19.52
CA GLU A 8 15.87 5.88 20.23
C GLU A 8 15.08 4.76 20.92
N LYS A 9 13.96 5.09 21.58
CA LYS A 9 13.10 4.11 22.25
C LYS A 9 12.44 3.17 21.23
N SER A 10 11.95 3.68 20.11
CA SER A 10 11.34 2.87 19.06
C SER A 10 12.37 1.92 18.44
N CYS A 11 13.59 2.38 18.18
CA CYS A 11 14.69 1.53 17.69
C CYS A 11 15.05 0.41 18.67
N GLN A 12 15.10 0.70 19.98
CA GLN A 12 15.38 -0.32 21.00
C GLN A 12 14.30 -1.42 21.01
N LYS A 13 13.02 -1.02 20.99
CA LYS A 13 11.91 -1.97 20.91
C LYS A 13 11.97 -2.81 19.63
N LEU A 14 12.22 -2.17 18.48
CA LEU A 14 12.31 -2.89 17.22
C LEU A 14 13.46 -3.89 17.26
N ASN A 15 14.63 -3.54 17.80
CA ASN A 15 15.76 -4.47 17.90
C ASN A 15 15.42 -5.73 18.71
N GLU A 16 14.74 -5.59 19.85
CA GLU A 16 14.30 -6.74 20.65
C GLU A 16 13.34 -7.62 19.86
N PHE A 17 12.33 -7.02 19.25
CA PHE A 17 11.31 -7.74 18.48
C PHE A 17 11.88 -8.40 17.20
N GLN A 18 12.75 -7.68 16.49
CA GLN A 18 13.35 -8.13 15.23
C GLN A 18 14.29 -9.33 15.45
N ASN A 19 14.92 -9.45 16.63
CA ASN A 19 15.73 -10.62 16.96
C ASN A 19 14.91 -11.92 16.96
N ASP A 20 13.70 -11.88 17.52
CA ASP A 20 12.82 -13.04 17.57
C ASP A 20 12.20 -13.31 16.18
N PHE A 21 11.85 -12.25 15.43
CA PHE A 21 11.43 -12.36 14.04
C PHE A 21 12.47 -13.07 13.16
N ARG A 22 13.74 -12.62 13.23
CA ARG A 22 14.85 -13.20 12.45
C ARG A 22 15.09 -14.66 12.80
N LYS A 23 15.02 -15.03 14.08
CA LYS A 23 15.14 -16.44 14.50
C LYS A 23 13.98 -17.29 14.02
N LYS A 24 12.76 -16.77 14.07
CA LYS A 24 11.55 -17.50 13.66
C LYS A 24 11.54 -17.78 12.16
N TYR A 25 11.89 -16.80 11.35
CA TYR A 25 11.75 -16.84 9.89
C TYR A 25 13.06 -17.01 9.13
N ASP A 26 14.18 -17.07 9.85
CA ASP A 26 15.51 -17.28 9.28
C ASP A 26 15.91 -16.23 8.22
N THR A 27 15.42 -14.99 8.36
CA THR A 27 15.49 -13.96 7.30
C THR A 27 16.90 -13.48 6.96
N ASP A 28 17.88 -13.78 7.81
CA ASP A 28 19.30 -13.43 7.59
C ASP A 28 20.02 -14.46 6.71
N ASN A 29 19.41 -15.61 6.42
CA ASN A 29 20.04 -16.74 5.74
C ASN A 29 19.42 -17.06 4.37
N TYR A 30 18.85 -16.04 3.69
CA TYR A 30 18.42 -16.13 2.29
C TYR A 30 19.41 -15.37 1.39
N GLU A 31 19.71 -15.92 0.22
CA GLU A 31 20.69 -15.36 -0.71
C GLU A 31 20.10 -14.24 -1.57
N ASN A 32 18.82 -14.37 -1.92
CA ASN A 32 18.14 -13.49 -2.84
C ASN A 32 16.81 -13.01 -2.26
N TRP A 33 16.36 -11.88 -2.81
CA TRP A 33 15.06 -11.32 -2.52
C TRP A 33 14.42 -10.84 -3.83
N PHE A 34 13.09 -10.83 -3.85
CA PHE A 34 12.30 -10.21 -4.90
C PHE A 34 11.05 -9.61 -4.26
N TYR A 35 10.72 -8.37 -4.59
CA TYR A 35 9.47 -7.76 -4.14
C TYR A 35 8.66 -7.30 -5.35
N ASN A 36 7.34 -7.39 -5.24
CA ASN A 36 6.40 -6.92 -6.25
C ASN A 36 5.57 -5.78 -5.67
N GLN A 37 5.61 -4.61 -6.31
CA GLN A 37 4.90 -3.41 -5.85
C GLN A 37 3.39 -3.53 -6.01
N SER A 38 2.93 -4.21 -7.05
CA SER A 38 1.50 -4.32 -7.37
C SER A 38 0.77 -5.29 -6.45
N SER A 39 1.43 -6.38 -6.06
CA SER A 39 0.89 -7.37 -5.12
C SER A 39 1.34 -7.14 -3.67
N GLU A 40 2.27 -6.21 -3.43
CA GLU A 40 2.86 -5.90 -2.13
C GLU A 40 3.42 -7.15 -1.41
N THR A 41 4.04 -8.04 -2.20
CA THR A 41 4.66 -9.26 -1.71
C THR A 41 6.18 -9.18 -1.74
N LEU A 42 6.82 -9.74 -0.72
CA LEU A 42 8.26 -9.94 -0.62
C LEU A 42 8.54 -11.44 -0.57
N ARG A 43 9.35 -11.93 -1.52
CA ARG A 43 9.92 -13.27 -1.53
C ARG A 43 11.38 -13.20 -1.09
N LEU A 44 11.76 -14.01 -0.12
CA LEU A 44 13.15 -14.31 0.20
C LEU A 44 13.44 -15.75 -0.25
N TYR A 45 14.54 -15.99 -0.95
CA TYR A 45 14.81 -17.32 -1.51
C TYR A 45 16.31 -17.64 -1.66
N SER A 46 16.61 -18.93 -1.57
CA SER A 46 17.88 -19.59 -1.89
C SER A 46 17.57 -20.86 -2.70
N GLU A 47 18.60 -21.60 -3.12
CA GLU A 47 18.44 -22.83 -3.93
C GLU A 47 17.40 -23.82 -3.37
N ASN A 48 17.34 -23.97 -2.04
CA ASN A 48 16.54 -25.03 -1.38
C ASN A 48 15.45 -24.52 -0.43
N LYS A 49 15.21 -23.21 -0.37
CA LYS A 49 14.19 -22.64 0.54
C LYS A 49 13.69 -21.29 0.04
N GLU A 50 12.44 -21.01 0.34
CA GLU A 50 11.82 -19.71 0.10
C GLU A 50 10.75 -19.42 1.15
N ILE A 51 10.50 -18.13 1.36
CA ILE A 51 9.44 -17.62 2.23
C ILE A 51 8.86 -16.35 1.62
N TYR A 52 7.58 -16.12 1.85
CA TYR A 52 6.85 -14.98 1.31
C TYR A 52 6.18 -14.18 2.41
N PHE A 53 6.13 -12.86 2.24
CA PHE A 53 5.47 -11.95 3.15
C PHE A 53 4.64 -10.94 2.38
N LYS A 54 3.49 -10.52 2.95
CA LYS A 54 2.91 -9.23 2.59
C LYS A 54 3.69 -8.11 3.28
N TYR A 55 3.80 -6.96 2.62
CA TYR A 55 4.49 -5.81 3.18
C TYR A 55 3.70 -4.50 3.05
N ILE A 56 4.11 -3.51 3.85
CA ILE A 56 3.77 -2.09 3.68
C ILE A 56 5.08 -1.35 3.40
N PRO A 57 5.20 -0.59 2.29
CA PRO A 57 6.38 0.23 2.09
C PRO A 57 6.42 1.38 3.08
N VAL A 58 7.54 1.56 3.77
CA VAL A 58 7.75 2.67 4.71
C VAL A 58 8.31 3.89 3.99
N GLY A 59 9.33 3.67 3.17
CA GLY A 59 10.02 4.73 2.45
C GLY A 59 11.34 4.25 1.87
N THR A 60 12.06 5.20 1.30
CA THR A 60 13.32 4.94 0.61
C THR A 60 14.40 5.89 1.07
N PHE A 61 15.63 5.38 1.18
CA PHE A 61 16.81 6.18 1.47
C PHE A 61 17.77 6.11 0.27
N SER A 62 18.09 7.25 -0.34
CA SER A 62 19.15 7.33 -1.36
C SER A 62 20.49 7.53 -0.67
N GLN A 63 21.36 6.52 -0.73
CA GLN A 63 22.73 6.60 -0.23
C GLN A 63 23.56 7.64 -1.01
N LYS A 64 23.27 7.81 -2.30
CA LYS A 64 23.97 8.81 -3.14
C LYS A 64 23.64 10.24 -2.74
N LYS A 65 22.38 10.51 -2.42
CA LYS A 65 21.91 11.86 -2.06
C LYS A 65 21.89 12.11 -0.55
N ASN A 66 22.00 11.06 0.27
CA ASN A 66 21.75 11.08 1.71
C ASN A 66 20.37 11.67 2.03
N THR A 67 19.34 11.19 1.35
CA THR A 67 17.96 11.68 1.53
C THR A 67 16.99 10.55 1.78
N TRP A 68 16.03 10.82 2.65
CA TRP A 68 14.87 9.99 2.90
C TRP A 68 13.66 10.51 2.13
N MET A 69 12.83 9.60 1.64
CA MET A 69 11.50 9.89 1.11
C MET A 69 10.49 8.90 1.72
N TRP A 70 9.43 9.43 2.32
CA TRP A 70 8.33 8.59 2.81
C TRP A 70 7.54 7.96 1.67
N SER A 71 7.03 6.75 1.89
CA SER A 71 6.24 6.04 0.86
C SER A 71 4.91 6.75 0.57
N TRP A 72 4.23 7.33 1.57
CA TRP A 72 3.02 8.12 1.38
C TRP A 72 3.20 9.32 0.42
N ALA A 73 4.43 9.82 0.28
CA ALA A 73 4.76 10.95 -0.60
C ALA A 73 5.25 10.51 -2.00
N ASN A 74 5.50 9.21 -2.21
CA ASN A 74 6.08 8.71 -3.45
C ASN A 74 5.00 8.44 -4.50
N GLU A 75 4.65 9.45 -5.32
CA GLU A 75 3.62 9.32 -6.36
C GLU A 75 3.97 8.32 -7.48
N ASN A 76 5.24 7.96 -7.63
CA ASN A 76 5.70 6.99 -8.63
C ASN A 76 5.57 5.53 -8.15
N SER A 77 5.26 5.32 -6.87
CA SER A 77 5.05 3.99 -6.27
C SER A 77 3.60 3.57 -6.44
N VAL A 78 3.41 2.33 -6.90
CA VAL A 78 2.09 1.74 -7.19
C VAL A 78 1.50 0.97 -6.01
N GLU A 79 2.30 0.71 -4.97
CA GLU A 79 1.90 0.06 -3.71
C GLU A 79 0.70 0.77 -3.05
N PRO A 80 -0.50 0.17 -3.01
CA PRO A 80 -1.67 0.81 -2.42
C PRO A 80 -1.50 1.07 -0.91
N ARG A 81 -0.96 0.12 -0.14
CA ARG A 81 -0.83 0.25 1.33
C ARG A 81 0.25 1.25 1.75
N LYS A 82 0.97 1.91 0.83
CA LYS A 82 1.84 3.06 1.17
C LYS A 82 1.08 4.13 1.96
N PHE A 83 -0.21 4.31 1.71
CA PHE A 83 -1.05 5.28 2.42
C PHE A 83 -1.26 4.94 3.90
N GLN A 84 -0.99 3.71 4.34
CA GLN A 84 -0.94 3.38 5.78
C GLN A 84 0.11 4.20 6.53
N THR A 85 1.17 4.65 5.85
CA THR A 85 2.20 5.51 6.44
C THR A 85 1.74 6.95 6.68
N LEU A 86 0.55 7.36 6.20
CA LEU A 86 -0.08 8.61 6.61
C LEU A 86 -0.39 8.63 8.11
N LYS A 87 -0.62 7.48 8.76
CA LYS A 87 -0.75 7.37 10.22
C LYS A 87 0.49 7.89 10.95
N VAL A 88 1.68 7.69 10.36
CA VAL A 88 2.96 8.20 10.89
C VAL A 88 3.02 9.72 10.73
N LYS A 89 2.59 10.24 9.58
CA LYS A 89 2.47 11.69 9.33
C LYS A 89 1.54 12.36 10.33
N GLU A 90 0.33 11.85 10.52
CA GLU A 90 -0.65 12.36 11.48
C GLU A 90 -0.11 12.35 12.92
N PHE A 91 0.61 11.29 13.30
CA PHE A 91 1.28 11.24 14.60
C PHE A 91 2.37 12.32 14.70
N GLY A 92 3.16 12.50 13.63
CA GLY A 92 4.17 13.54 13.50
C GLY A 92 3.60 14.94 13.69
N GLU A 93 2.48 15.26 13.05
CA GLU A 93 1.76 16.53 13.16
C GLU A 93 1.31 16.77 14.61
N LYS A 94 0.67 15.78 15.25
CA LYS A 94 0.23 15.86 16.66
C LYS A 94 1.40 16.06 17.64
N LYS A 95 2.62 15.66 17.28
CA LYS A 95 3.83 15.79 18.12
C LYS A 95 4.77 16.91 17.69
N ASN A 96 4.50 17.59 16.57
CA ASN A 96 5.42 18.51 15.91
C ASN A 96 6.79 17.88 15.61
N TYR A 97 6.80 16.70 14.99
CA TYR A 97 8.02 16.02 14.56
C TYR A 97 8.18 16.16 13.03
N GLU A 98 9.07 17.06 12.61
CA GLU A 98 9.31 17.36 11.19
C GLU A 98 9.78 16.14 10.39
N ASN A 99 10.61 15.27 10.97
CA ASN A 99 11.08 14.03 10.32
C ASN A 99 9.95 13.07 9.93
N LEU A 100 8.77 13.17 10.57
CA LEU A 100 7.61 12.34 10.27
C LEU A 100 6.62 13.01 9.31
N THR A 101 6.79 14.30 9.04
CA THR A 101 5.82 15.12 8.28
C THR A 101 6.38 15.66 6.97
N ASN A 102 7.69 15.93 6.91
CA ASN A 102 8.38 16.31 5.69
C ASN A 102 8.45 15.10 4.75
N GLU A 103 7.91 15.26 3.55
CA GLU A 103 7.86 14.24 2.48
C GLU A 103 9.24 13.67 2.15
N HIS A 104 10.21 14.57 1.98
CA HIS A 104 11.56 14.28 1.54
C HIS A 104 12.56 15.20 2.26
N PHE A 105 13.60 14.63 2.89
CA PHE A 105 14.58 15.41 3.66
C PHE A 105 15.95 14.73 3.72
N GLY A 106 16.97 15.50 4.13
CA GLY A 106 18.33 14.98 4.30
C GLY A 106 18.46 14.12 5.55
N GLY A 107 19.19 13.02 5.45
CA GLY A 107 19.41 12.08 6.54
C GLY A 107 20.82 11.46 6.49
N ASP A 108 20.99 10.41 7.26
CA ASP A 108 22.19 9.60 7.36
C ASP A 108 21.85 8.10 7.25
N ASN A 109 22.87 7.25 7.34
CA ASN A 109 22.73 5.80 7.22
C ASN A 109 21.87 5.16 8.33
N PHE A 110 21.47 5.91 9.36
CA PHE A 110 20.58 5.43 10.43
C PHE A 110 19.12 5.84 10.18
N THR A 111 18.89 6.86 9.35
CA THR A 111 17.58 7.47 9.13
C THR A 111 16.53 6.45 8.70
N GLY A 112 16.84 5.56 7.76
CA GLY A 112 15.85 4.58 7.30
C GLY A 112 15.42 3.58 8.37
N TRP A 113 16.35 3.10 9.21
CA TRP A 113 16.00 2.23 10.34
C TRP A 113 15.27 2.98 11.46
N GLU A 114 15.64 4.24 11.72
CA GLU A 114 14.96 5.10 12.69
C GLU A 114 13.47 5.26 12.35
N LEU A 115 13.18 5.63 11.12
CA LEU A 115 11.83 5.91 10.65
C LEU A 115 11.01 4.63 10.49
N THR A 116 11.65 3.53 10.08
CA THR A 116 11.03 2.20 10.07
C THR A 116 10.67 1.73 11.46
N SER A 117 11.50 2.00 12.48
CA SER A 117 11.19 1.65 13.87
C SER A 117 9.97 2.41 14.39
N ILE A 118 9.85 3.69 14.05
CA ILE A 118 8.69 4.51 14.40
C ILE A 118 7.44 4.01 13.66
N ALA A 119 7.55 3.73 12.36
CA ALA A 119 6.45 3.20 11.58
C ALA A 119 5.96 1.85 12.13
N PHE A 120 6.89 0.96 12.51
CA PHE A 120 6.59 -0.31 13.15
C PHE A 120 5.79 -0.13 14.46
N GLU A 121 6.19 0.82 15.33
CA GLU A 121 5.49 1.11 16.58
C GLU A 121 4.08 1.68 16.37
N ILE A 122 3.86 2.46 15.31
CA ILE A 122 2.58 3.15 15.04
C ILE A 122 1.60 2.27 14.27
N ILE A 123 2.08 1.60 13.22
CA ILE A 123 1.24 0.83 12.29
C ILE A 123 1.06 -0.60 12.79
N GLY A 124 2.10 -1.18 13.40
CA GLY A 124 2.14 -2.60 13.75
C GLY A 124 2.52 -3.48 12.56
N ALA A 125 3.35 -4.49 12.81
CA ALA A 125 3.78 -5.48 11.82
C ALA A 125 4.33 -6.73 12.54
N ILE A 126 4.57 -7.81 11.79
CA ILE A 126 5.24 -9.00 12.33
C ILE A 126 6.77 -8.92 12.22
N GLY A 127 7.31 -7.96 11.46
CA GLY A 127 8.73 -7.73 11.32
C GLY A 127 9.03 -6.57 10.39
N THR A 128 10.31 -6.33 10.13
CA THR A 128 10.77 -5.33 9.15
C THR A 128 11.82 -5.94 8.23
N TYR A 129 11.93 -5.41 7.02
CA TYR A 129 12.98 -5.83 6.09
C TYR A 129 13.45 -4.65 5.24
N ARG A 130 14.70 -4.73 4.80
CA ARG A 130 15.30 -3.73 3.91
C ARG A 130 15.90 -4.42 2.71
N VAL A 131 15.52 -3.95 1.53
CA VAL A 131 16.16 -4.33 0.26
C VAL A 131 17.00 -3.18 -0.27
N ILE A 132 18.06 -3.48 -1.01
CA ILE A 132 18.97 -2.48 -1.58
C ILE A 132 19.07 -2.72 -3.08
N SER A 133 18.62 -1.74 -3.87
CA SER A 133 18.76 -1.73 -5.33
C SER A 133 19.69 -0.58 -5.70
N ASP A 134 20.89 -0.89 -6.19
CA ASP A 134 21.95 0.08 -6.45
C ASP A 134 22.25 0.94 -5.20
N ASP A 135 22.03 2.27 -5.28
CA ASP A 135 22.21 3.21 -4.16
C ASP A 135 20.92 3.49 -3.38
N LEU A 136 19.82 2.80 -3.70
CA LEU A 136 18.51 3.03 -3.09
C LEU A 136 18.14 1.90 -2.13
N GLU A 137 18.04 2.24 -0.85
CA GLU A 137 17.49 1.37 0.17
C GLU A 137 15.97 1.54 0.22
N LYS A 138 15.23 0.42 0.25
CA LYS A 138 13.78 0.42 0.47
C LYS A 138 13.45 -0.34 1.74
N TYR A 139 12.58 0.25 2.54
CA TYR A 139 12.24 -0.26 3.86
C TYR A 139 10.79 -0.70 3.93
N PHE A 140 10.57 -1.86 4.51
CA PHE A 140 9.28 -2.54 4.57
C PHE A 140 8.89 -2.88 6.00
N LEU A 141 7.61 -2.72 6.32
CA LEU A 141 6.97 -3.45 7.41
C LEU A 141 6.44 -4.77 6.84
N LEU A 142 6.82 -5.90 7.41
CA LEU A 142 6.29 -7.21 7.02
C LEU A 142 5.06 -7.51 7.89
N THR A 143 3.90 -7.70 7.28
CA THR A 143 2.63 -7.78 8.01
C THR A 143 2.13 -9.19 8.23
N GLU A 144 2.48 -10.11 7.35
CA GLU A 144 1.92 -11.46 7.28
C GLU A 144 2.89 -12.36 6.52
N GLU A 145 3.13 -13.58 7.01
CA GLU A 145 3.74 -14.65 6.22
C GLU A 145 2.65 -15.29 5.36
N ILE A 146 2.91 -15.46 4.07
CA ILE A 146 1.96 -16.04 3.12
C ILE A 146 2.58 -17.23 2.40
N THR A 147 1.72 -18.09 1.87
CA THR A 147 2.09 -19.19 0.98
C THR A 147 2.34 -18.69 -0.44
N LYS A 148 3.00 -19.54 -1.25
CA LYS A 148 3.20 -19.26 -2.68
C LYS A 148 1.86 -19.21 -3.42
N GLU A 149 0.93 -20.09 -3.06
CA GLU A 149 -0.41 -20.15 -3.64
C GLU A 149 -1.20 -18.86 -3.40
N GLU A 150 -1.07 -18.26 -2.21
CA GLU A 150 -1.66 -16.95 -1.90
C GLU A 150 -1.04 -15.83 -2.74
N VAL A 151 0.28 -15.85 -2.96
CA VAL A 151 0.95 -14.89 -3.86
C VAL A 151 0.42 -15.02 -5.28
N GLU A 152 0.33 -16.24 -5.80
CA GLU A 152 -0.18 -16.52 -7.15
C GLU A 152 -1.64 -16.08 -7.29
N LYS A 153 -2.48 -16.31 -6.26
CA LYS A 153 -3.87 -15.83 -6.21
C LYS A 153 -3.93 -14.30 -6.29
N ILE A 154 -3.22 -13.59 -5.41
CA ILE A 154 -3.17 -12.12 -5.41
C ILE A 154 -2.75 -11.60 -6.79
N GLU A 155 -1.69 -12.16 -7.37
CA GLU A 155 -1.17 -11.70 -8.66
C GLU A 155 -2.09 -11.99 -9.85
N SER A 156 -2.97 -13.00 -9.73
CA SER A 156 -3.96 -13.35 -10.74
C SER A 156 -5.18 -12.43 -10.76
N GLU A 157 -5.46 -11.75 -9.64
CA GLU A 157 -6.59 -10.83 -9.48
C GLU A 157 -6.25 -9.39 -9.92
N LEU A 158 -4.96 -9.10 -10.11
CA LEU A 158 -4.48 -7.82 -10.63
C LEU A 158 -4.73 -7.72 -12.14
N ILE A 159 -5.01 -6.50 -12.61
CA ILE A 159 -5.25 -6.19 -14.01
C ILE A 159 -4.20 -5.24 -14.57
N GLU A 160 -3.93 -5.33 -15.87
CA GLU A 160 -3.02 -4.43 -16.57
C GLU A 160 -3.75 -3.17 -17.04
N CYS A 161 -3.38 -2.02 -16.50
CA CYS A 161 -3.84 -0.73 -16.99
C CYS A 161 -2.82 -0.13 -17.96
N GLY A 162 -3.25 0.27 -19.15
CA GLY A 162 -2.38 0.93 -20.14
C GLY A 162 -1.79 2.28 -19.70
N VAL A 163 -2.21 2.81 -18.54
CA VAL A 163 -1.73 4.08 -17.96
C VAL A 163 -1.01 3.86 -16.63
N HIS A 164 -1.52 2.98 -15.77
CA HIS A 164 -1.05 2.82 -14.38
C HIS A 164 -0.29 1.51 -14.12
N GLY A 165 -0.15 0.66 -15.13
CA GLY A 165 0.45 -0.66 -14.99
C GLY A 165 -0.45 -1.66 -14.26
N LYS A 166 0.16 -2.67 -13.65
CA LYS A 166 -0.54 -3.75 -12.97
C LYS A 166 -1.04 -3.33 -11.58
N LEU A 167 -2.34 -3.40 -11.31
CA LEU A 167 -2.97 -2.93 -10.08
C LEU A 167 -4.23 -3.75 -9.73
N ARG A 168 -4.77 -3.56 -8.52
CA ARG A 168 -6.07 -4.14 -8.14
C ARG A 168 -7.18 -3.69 -9.09
N LYS A 169 -8.14 -4.58 -9.32
CA LYS A 169 -9.30 -4.32 -10.16
C LYS A 169 -10.37 -3.51 -9.42
N ALA A 170 -11.19 -2.83 -10.21
CA ALA A 170 -12.37 -2.09 -9.78
C ALA A 170 -13.42 -2.13 -10.90
N PHE A 171 -14.68 -1.95 -10.54
CA PHE A 171 -15.81 -1.96 -11.46
C PHE A 171 -16.56 -0.64 -11.40
N ILE A 172 -16.76 -0.03 -12.56
CA ILE A 172 -17.51 1.23 -12.68
C ILE A 172 -18.56 1.15 -13.78
N CYS A 173 -19.68 1.86 -13.63
CA CYS A 173 -20.62 2.01 -14.76
C CYS A 173 -20.01 2.81 -15.92
N GLN A 174 -20.50 2.57 -17.14
CA GLN A 174 -20.02 3.25 -18.36
C GLN A 174 -20.13 4.79 -18.33
N HIS A 175 -20.95 5.33 -17.42
CA HIS A 175 -21.21 6.76 -17.31
C HIS A 175 -20.18 7.49 -16.43
N LEU A 176 -19.52 6.77 -15.51
CA LEU A 176 -18.49 7.36 -14.66
C LEU A 176 -17.23 7.66 -15.47
N ASN A 177 -16.72 8.87 -15.35
CA ASN A 177 -15.54 9.34 -16.07
C ASN A 177 -14.89 10.54 -15.38
N SER A 178 -13.66 10.88 -15.78
CA SER A 178 -12.90 12.02 -15.22
C SER A 178 -13.10 13.35 -15.96
N LYS A 179 -14.13 13.48 -16.82
CA LYS A 179 -14.37 14.70 -17.64
C LYS A 179 -15.63 15.45 -17.24
N GLN A 180 -16.68 14.73 -16.86
CA GLN A 180 -17.97 15.29 -16.49
C GLN A 180 -18.40 14.69 -15.16
N LYS A 181 -18.77 15.55 -14.21
CA LYS A 181 -19.32 15.15 -12.91
C LYS A 181 -20.71 14.55 -13.10
N THR A 182 -20.87 13.28 -12.75
CA THR A 182 -22.13 12.52 -12.84
C THR A 182 -22.63 12.03 -11.48
N GLY A 183 -21.99 12.46 -10.40
CA GLY A 183 -22.14 11.89 -9.06
C GLY A 183 -21.38 10.57 -8.91
N PHE A 184 -21.19 10.13 -7.68
CA PHE A 184 -20.41 8.95 -7.33
C PHE A 184 -21.07 8.21 -6.17
N GLU A 185 -21.63 7.05 -6.46
CA GLU A 185 -22.17 6.12 -5.48
C GLU A 185 -21.23 4.92 -5.42
N GLU A 186 -21.05 4.36 -4.24
CA GLU A 186 -20.14 3.24 -4.00
C GLU A 186 -20.80 2.16 -3.14
N ALA A 187 -20.36 0.91 -3.32
CA ALA A 187 -20.91 -0.23 -2.58
C ALA A 187 -20.64 -0.14 -1.06
N PHE A 188 -19.54 0.50 -0.70
CA PHE A 188 -19.11 0.80 0.66
C PHE A 188 -18.17 2.02 0.60
N GLU A 189 -17.92 2.68 1.73
CA GLU A 189 -17.00 3.82 1.78
C GLU A 189 -15.58 3.39 1.41
N THR A 190 -15.03 3.96 0.33
CA THR A 190 -13.69 3.59 -0.16
C THR A 190 -12.65 4.68 0.06
N TYR A 191 -11.40 4.28 0.32
CA TYR A 191 -10.26 5.18 0.37
C TYR A 191 -8.98 4.50 -0.13
N ARG A 192 -8.05 5.30 -0.66
CA ARG A 192 -6.80 4.79 -1.24
C ARG A 192 -6.02 3.97 -0.21
N GLY A 193 -5.56 2.79 -0.61
CA GLY A 193 -4.74 1.93 0.25
C GLY A 193 -5.50 1.21 1.36
N MET A 194 -6.83 1.18 1.31
CA MET A 194 -7.61 0.30 2.16
C MET A 194 -7.36 -1.17 1.82
N GLU A 195 -7.41 -2.01 2.84
CA GLU A 195 -7.46 -3.46 2.69
C GLU A 195 -8.88 -3.85 2.25
N LEU A 196 -8.95 -4.88 1.41
CA LEU A 196 -10.20 -5.45 0.94
C LEU A 196 -10.29 -6.88 1.48
N ASP A 197 -11.49 -7.28 1.87
CA ASP A 197 -11.78 -8.68 2.13
C ASP A 197 -11.78 -9.48 0.81
N GLU A 198 -11.64 -10.81 0.88
CA GLU A 198 -11.51 -11.64 -0.33
C GLU A 198 -12.71 -11.57 -1.29
N GLU A 199 -13.88 -11.19 -0.77
CA GLU A 199 -15.12 -11.06 -1.54
C GLU A 199 -15.39 -9.63 -2.01
N ASP A 200 -14.57 -8.66 -1.59
CA ASP A 200 -14.78 -7.25 -1.86
C ASP A 200 -13.98 -6.78 -3.06
N ASP A 201 -14.68 -6.16 -4.00
CA ASP A 201 -14.10 -5.41 -5.11
C ASP A 201 -14.56 -3.96 -5.03
N PHE A 202 -13.68 -3.02 -5.41
CA PHE A 202 -14.07 -1.63 -5.57
C PHE A 202 -15.16 -1.51 -6.62
N GLN A 203 -16.32 -0.97 -6.23
CA GLN A 203 -17.49 -0.86 -7.08
C GLN A 203 -18.08 0.54 -6.95
N ALA A 204 -18.26 1.23 -8.07
CA ALA A 204 -18.92 2.53 -8.10
C ALA A 204 -19.81 2.73 -9.32
N TRP A 205 -20.80 3.61 -9.20
CA TRP A 205 -21.69 3.98 -10.27
C TRP A 205 -22.15 5.43 -10.13
N CYS A 206 -22.66 6.01 -11.21
CA CYS A 206 -23.15 7.39 -11.19
C CYS A 206 -24.56 7.51 -10.59
N SER A 207 -25.00 8.73 -10.28
CA SER A 207 -26.32 8.96 -9.68
C SER A 207 -27.49 8.52 -10.57
N GLU A 208 -27.35 8.51 -11.91
CA GLU A 208 -28.40 7.99 -12.79
C GLU A 208 -28.48 6.46 -12.75
N CYS A 209 -27.34 5.77 -12.63
CA CYS A 209 -27.33 4.32 -12.41
C CYS A 209 -27.93 3.94 -11.06
N GLU A 210 -27.78 4.78 -10.04
CA GLU A 210 -28.41 4.54 -8.74
C GLU A 210 -29.93 4.68 -8.81
N LYS A 211 -30.44 5.70 -9.51
CA LYS A 211 -31.88 5.83 -9.77
C LYS A 211 -32.42 4.61 -10.49
N GLU A 212 -31.71 4.12 -11.50
CA GLU A 212 -32.11 2.91 -12.23
C GLU A 212 -32.08 1.69 -11.31
N ARG A 213 -31.01 1.48 -10.54
CA ARG A 213 -30.90 0.38 -9.57
C ARG A 213 -32.04 0.39 -8.55
N ILE A 214 -32.41 1.54 -8.00
CA ILE A 214 -33.54 1.66 -7.07
C ILE A 214 -34.85 1.32 -7.78
N LYS A 215 -35.07 1.89 -8.98
CA LYS A 215 -36.28 1.66 -9.79
C LYS A 215 -36.47 0.19 -10.13
N THR A 216 -35.39 -0.54 -10.41
CA THR A 216 -35.40 -1.96 -10.78
C THR A 216 -35.26 -2.92 -9.59
N ASN A 217 -35.30 -2.41 -8.36
CA ASN A 217 -35.15 -3.20 -7.12
C ASN A 217 -33.81 -3.95 -7.00
N GLY A 218 -32.71 -3.26 -7.31
CA GLY A 218 -31.34 -3.76 -7.22
C GLY A 218 -30.68 -3.97 -8.58
N TRP A 219 -29.48 -4.54 -8.54
CA TRP A 219 -28.73 -4.93 -9.74
C TRP A 219 -29.36 -6.18 -10.36
N ASN A 220 -29.85 -6.04 -11.59
CA ASN A 220 -30.52 -7.06 -12.39
C ASN A 220 -30.27 -6.81 -13.88
N ASP A 221 -30.82 -7.64 -14.76
CA ASP A 221 -30.56 -7.53 -16.21
C ASP A 221 -30.86 -6.14 -16.80
N GLU A 222 -31.94 -5.47 -16.36
CA GLU A 222 -32.32 -4.13 -16.86
C GLU A 222 -31.31 -3.06 -16.41
N SER A 223 -31.03 -2.99 -15.11
CA SER A 223 -30.08 -2.01 -14.55
C SER A 223 -28.63 -2.28 -15.00
N MET A 224 -28.26 -3.55 -15.19
CA MET A 224 -26.93 -3.92 -15.69
C MET A 224 -26.76 -3.57 -17.17
N GLU A 225 -27.80 -3.72 -18.00
CA GLU A 225 -27.76 -3.27 -19.39
C GLU A 225 -27.70 -1.73 -19.50
N PHE A 226 -28.32 -1.01 -18.56
CA PHE A 226 -28.17 0.45 -18.47
C PHE A 226 -26.77 0.86 -17.99
N ALA A 227 -26.25 0.23 -16.94
CA ALA A 227 -24.98 0.61 -16.33
C ALA A 227 -23.76 0.19 -17.16
N LYS A 228 -23.85 -0.90 -17.93
CA LYS A 228 -22.75 -1.51 -18.71
C LYS A 228 -21.42 -1.44 -17.96
N ILE A 229 -21.36 -2.18 -16.86
CA ILE A 229 -20.23 -2.17 -15.95
C ILE A 229 -18.94 -2.50 -16.70
N SER A 230 -17.92 -1.70 -16.45
CA SER A 230 -16.60 -1.76 -17.05
C SER A 230 -15.54 -2.01 -15.98
N LEU A 231 -14.49 -2.73 -16.37
CA LEU A 231 -13.35 -3.04 -15.52
C LEU A 231 -12.31 -1.93 -15.64
N VAL A 232 -11.88 -1.38 -14.50
CA VAL A 232 -10.82 -0.38 -14.40
C VAL A 232 -9.84 -0.73 -13.28
N CYS A 233 -8.65 -0.12 -13.25
CA CYS A 233 -7.74 -0.32 -12.14
C CYS A 233 -8.11 0.58 -10.96
N GLU A 234 -7.67 0.20 -9.75
CA GLU A 234 -7.86 0.97 -8.52
C GLU A 234 -7.47 2.45 -8.68
N LYS A 235 -6.35 2.73 -9.35
CA LYS A 235 -5.93 4.13 -9.54
C LYS A 235 -6.89 4.92 -10.43
N CYS A 236 -7.39 4.32 -11.52
CA CYS A 236 -8.43 4.95 -12.34
C CYS A 236 -9.72 5.16 -11.53
N TYR A 237 -10.10 4.19 -10.69
CA TYR A 237 -11.26 4.30 -9.81
C TYR A 237 -11.17 5.54 -8.90
N PHE A 238 -10.03 5.73 -8.22
CA PHE A 238 -9.86 6.89 -7.33
C PHE A 238 -9.70 8.23 -8.06
N GLU A 239 -9.10 8.26 -9.25
CA GLU A 239 -9.07 9.47 -10.09
C GLU A 239 -10.47 9.88 -10.56
N ILE A 240 -11.33 8.89 -10.85
CA ILE A 240 -12.74 9.12 -11.19
C ILE A 240 -13.51 9.59 -9.96
N LYS A 241 -13.29 8.96 -8.79
CA LYS A 241 -13.89 9.34 -7.50
C LYS A 241 -13.63 10.82 -7.19
N GLU A 242 -12.37 11.25 -7.25
CA GLU A 242 -11.96 12.64 -7.00
C GLU A 242 -12.64 13.67 -7.92
N THR A 243 -13.01 13.26 -9.15
CA THR A 243 -13.70 14.15 -10.10
C THR A 243 -15.22 14.20 -9.83
N ASN A 244 -15.78 13.16 -9.22
CA ASN A 244 -17.23 12.94 -9.15
C ASN A 244 -17.85 13.13 -7.75
N GLU A 245 -17.04 13.13 -6.69
CA GLU A 245 -17.44 13.59 -5.34
C GLU A 245 -17.56 15.11 -5.27
#